data_AF-A0A969S9F1-F1
#
_entry.id   AF-A0A969S9F1-F1
#
_cell.length_a   1.000
_cell.length_b   1.000
_cell.length_c   1.000
_cell.angle_alpha   90.00
_cell.angle_beta   90.00
_cell.angle_gamma   90.00
#
_symmetry.space_group_name_H-M   'P 1'
#
loop_
_entity.id
_entity.type
_entity.pdbx_description
1 polymer ?
#
loop_
_entity_poly.entity_id
_entity_poly.type
_entity_poly.pdbx_seq_one_letter_code
_entity_poly.pdbx_strand_id
1 'polypeptide(L)'
;MLDAKTGEVLALVNLPDFNPNNRAKFNVEELRNRSLTDPFEPGSTFKPFAVAAGLEAGIVQPTTVMLTGREWQVGANTVTDTHPLAQMSVAQLFKNHRTSALAKSLCNYPLKRCGICIVN
;
A
#
# COMPACT_ATOMS: atom_id res chain seq x y z
N MET A 1 -13.14 10.65 4.27
CA MET A 1 -13.70 9.63 5.18
C MET A 1 -14.86 8.94 4.48
N LEU A 2 -14.92 7.63 4.60
CA LEU A 2 -15.92 6.79 3.95
C LEU A 2 -16.59 5.88 4.98
N ASP A 3 -17.85 5.56 4.78
CA ASP A 3 -18.50 4.44 5.46
C ASP A 3 -18.11 3.12 4.77
N ALA A 4 -17.57 2.17 5.54
CA ALA A 4 -17.03 0.92 5.00
C ALA A 4 -18.09 -0.08 4.51
N LYS A 5 -19.36 0.06 4.93
CA LYS A 5 -20.45 -0.86 4.59
C LYS A 5 -21.23 -0.39 3.37
N THR A 6 -21.46 0.92 3.30
CA THR A 6 -22.32 1.56 2.29
C THR A 6 -21.51 2.21 1.17
N GLY A 7 -20.25 2.57 1.43
CA GLY A 7 -19.40 3.31 0.49
C GLY A 7 -19.70 4.82 0.45
N GLU A 8 -20.54 5.34 1.35
CA GLU A 8 -20.90 6.75 1.38
C GLU A 8 -19.73 7.64 1.80
N VAL A 9 -19.61 8.82 1.16
CA VAL A 9 -18.60 9.83 1.49
C VAL A 9 -19.11 10.68 2.65
N LEU A 10 -18.57 10.44 3.85
CA LEU A 10 -18.96 11.17 5.07
C LEU A 10 -18.26 12.52 5.20
N ALA A 11 -17.02 12.62 4.71
CA ALA A 11 -16.25 13.86 4.73
C ALA A 11 -15.18 13.84 3.64
N LEU A 12 -15.01 14.97 2.95
CA LEU A 12 -13.95 15.17 1.95
C LEU A 12 -13.41 16.59 2.15
N VAL A 13 -12.16 16.71 2.56
CA VAL A 13 -11.52 18.00 2.85
C VAL A 13 -10.14 17.99 2.21
N ASN A 14 -9.80 19.08 1.52
CA ASN A 14 -8.47 19.31 0.97
C ASN A 14 -7.90 20.59 1.58
N LEU A 15 -6.59 20.63 1.74
CA LEU A 15 -5.87 21.83 2.12
C LEU A 15 -4.76 22.10 1.09
N PRO A 16 -4.46 23.37 0.78
CA PRO A 16 -5.16 24.59 1.23
C PRO A 16 -6.59 24.70 0.67
N ASP A 17 -7.50 25.35 1.40
CA ASP A 17 -8.92 25.53 1.06
C ASP A 17 -9.21 27.01 0.74
N PHE A 18 -10.34 27.30 0.08
CA PHE A 18 -10.77 28.64 -0.29
C PHE A 18 -12.18 28.95 0.23
N ASN A 19 -12.49 30.23 0.42
CA ASN A 19 -13.86 30.65 0.76
C ASN A 19 -14.71 30.78 -0.52
N PRO A 20 -15.69 29.89 -0.77
CA PRO A 20 -16.48 29.90 -2.01
C PRO A 20 -17.38 31.14 -2.14
N ASN A 21 -17.67 31.83 -1.04
CA ASN A 21 -18.49 33.04 -1.04
C ASN A 21 -17.70 34.30 -1.43
N ASN A 22 -16.36 34.25 -1.47
CA ASN A 22 -15.52 35.37 -1.87
C ASN A 22 -14.87 35.10 -3.23
N ARG A 23 -15.51 35.60 -4.30
CA ARG A 23 -15.02 35.38 -5.67
C ARG A 23 -13.86 36.27 -6.11
N ALA A 24 -13.41 37.19 -5.27
CA ALA A 24 -12.42 38.21 -5.66
C ALA A 24 -10.96 37.76 -5.45
N LYS A 25 -10.71 36.73 -4.63
CA LYS A 25 -9.38 36.20 -4.31
C LYS A 25 -9.43 34.70 -4.11
N PHE A 26 -9.03 33.94 -5.12
CA PHE A 26 -8.72 32.51 -5.00
C PHE A 26 -7.51 32.19 -5.87
N ASN A 27 -6.61 31.35 -5.35
CA ASN A 27 -5.51 30.79 -6.12
C ASN A 27 -6.00 29.50 -6.80
N VAL A 28 -5.56 29.23 -8.04
CA VAL A 28 -5.95 28.03 -8.80
C VAL A 28 -5.59 26.75 -8.03
N GLU A 29 -4.52 26.77 -7.23
CA GLU A 29 -4.09 25.66 -6.38
C GLU A 29 -5.00 25.37 -5.18
N GLU A 30 -5.82 26.34 -4.74
CA GLU A 30 -6.79 26.19 -3.64
C GLU A 30 -8.11 25.59 -4.14
N LEU A 31 -8.40 25.71 -5.44
CA LEU A 31 -9.59 25.14 -6.07
C LEU A 31 -9.44 23.64 -6.37
N ARG A 32 -8.24 23.07 -6.21
CA ARG A 32 -7.94 21.68 -6.58
C ARG A 32 -8.44 20.72 -5.51
N ASN A 33 -9.31 19.81 -5.92
CA ASN A 33 -9.69 18.68 -5.09
C ASN A 33 -8.61 17.59 -5.16
N ARG A 34 -7.52 17.80 -4.40
CA ARG A 34 -6.35 16.91 -4.38
C ARG A 34 -6.72 15.46 -4.10
N SER A 35 -7.72 15.22 -3.26
CA SER A 35 -8.20 13.86 -2.94
C SER A 35 -8.78 13.07 -4.13
N LEU A 36 -9.18 13.75 -5.22
CA LEU A 36 -9.70 13.12 -6.44
C LEU A 36 -8.77 13.27 -7.64
N THR A 37 -8.05 14.39 -7.74
CA THR A 37 -7.31 14.74 -8.96
C THR A 37 -5.85 14.32 -8.96
N ASP A 38 -5.26 14.09 -7.78
CA ASP A 38 -3.81 13.93 -7.67
C ASP A 38 -3.47 12.44 -7.45
N PRO A 39 -2.93 11.74 -8.47
CA PRO A 39 -2.46 10.38 -8.30
C PRO A 39 -1.21 10.38 -7.42
N PHE A 40 -1.16 9.45 -6.46
CA PHE A 40 0.00 9.22 -5.61
C PHE A 40 0.31 7.72 -5.55
N GLU A 41 1.58 7.39 -5.33
CA GLU A 41 1.98 6.00 -5.13
C GLU A 41 1.49 5.52 -3.76
N PRO A 42 0.57 4.53 -3.71
CA PRO A 42 0.11 3.99 -2.45
C PRO A 42 1.22 3.06 -1.94
N GLY A 43 2.16 3.60 -1.16
CA GLY A 43 3.29 2.85 -0.65
C GLY A 43 2.88 1.74 0.32
N SER A 44 3.24 1.87 1.59
CA SER A 44 2.95 0.80 2.57
C SER A 44 1.45 0.57 2.85
N THR A 45 0.56 1.46 2.38
CA THR A 45 -0.89 1.32 2.48
C THR A 45 -1.47 0.21 1.60
N PHE A 46 -0.77 -0.19 0.54
CA PHE A 46 -1.22 -1.24 -0.37
C PHE A 46 -0.78 -2.66 0.06
N LYS A 47 0.19 -2.76 0.96
CA LYS A 47 0.73 -4.03 1.50
C LYS A 47 -0.31 -5.02 2.02
N PRO A 48 -1.41 -4.61 2.70
CA PRO A 48 -2.46 -5.54 3.15
C PRO A 48 -3.09 -6.34 2.00
N PHE A 49 -3.22 -5.77 0.80
CA PHE A 49 -3.78 -6.47 -0.36
C PHE A 49 -2.85 -7.58 -0.86
N ALA A 50 -1.53 -7.35 -0.83
CA ALA A 50 -0.56 -8.40 -1.14
C ALA A 50 -0.64 -9.55 -0.12
N VAL A 51 -0.81 -9.24 1.16
CA VAL A 51 -0.99 -10.26 2.22
C VAL A 51 -2.27 -11.05 2.01
N ALA A 52 -3.38 -10.36 1.74
CA ALA A 52 -4.65 -10.99 1.44
C ALA A 52 -4.56 -11.92 0.21
N ALA A 53 -3.90 -11.47 -0.87
CA ALA A 53 -3.69 -12.30 -2.06
C ALA A 53 -2.88 -13.57 -1.78
N GLY A 54 -1.87 -13.49 -0.91
CA GLY A 54 -1.09 -14.67 -0.52
C GLY A 54 -1.86 -15.65 0.36
N LEU A 55 -2.72 -15.14 1.25
CA LEU A 55 -3.62 -15.96 2.06
C LEU A 55 -4.70 -16.62 1.20
N GLU A 56 -5.32 -15.87 0.28
CA GLU A 56 -6.36 -16.36 -0.63
C GLU A 56 -5.83 -17.43 -1.60
N ALA A 57 -4.61 -17.23 -2.12
CA ALA A 57 -3.95 -18.22 -2.97
C ALA A 57 -3.46 -19.47 -2.20
N GLY A 58 -3.60 -19.51 -0.87
CA GLY A 58 -3.13 -20.60 -0.02
C GLY A 58 -1.60 -20.74 0.02
N ILE A 59 -0.86 -19.74 -0.49
CA ILE A 59 0.61 -19.74 -0.55
C ILE A 59 1.19 -19.59 0.85
N VAL A 60 0.49 -18.86 1.72
CA VAL A 60 0.93 -18.58 3.09
C VAL A 60 -0.21 -18.75 4.07
N GLN A 61 0.12 -19.08 5.31
CA GLN A 61 -0.79 -19.06 6.45
C GLN A 61 -0.31 -18.00 7.45
N PRO A 62 -1.17 -17.49 8.35
CA PRO A 62 -0.77 -16.51 9.37
C PRO A 62 0.39 -16.98 10.25
N THR A 63 0.53 -18.30 10.42
CA THR A 63 1.58 -18.97 11.21
C THR A 63 2.84 -19.29 10.41
N THR A 64 2.82 -19.15 9.08
CA THR A 64 3.99 -19.40 8.23
C THR A 64 5.11 -18.44 8.61
N VAL A 65 6.28 -18.99 8.94
CA VAL A 65 7.47 -18.22 9.28
C VAL A 65 8.20 -17.83 8.02
N MET A 66 8.51 -16.54 7.88
CA MET A 66 9.28 -15.99 6.77
C MET A 66 10.54 -15.31 7.28
N LEU A 67 11.60 -15.45 6.51
CA LEU A 67 12.83 -14.69 6.73
C LEU A 67 12.67 -13.30 6.08
N THR A 68 12.57 -12.26 6.89
CA THR A 68 12.75 -10.87 6.42
C THR A 68 14.22 -10.51 6.41
N GLY A 69 14.69 -9.77 5.40
CA GLY A 69 16.11 -9.52 5.16
C GLY A 69 16.41 -8.28 4.33
N ARG A 70 17.63 -7.74 4.50
CA ARG A 70 18.03 -6.35 4.23
C ARG A 70 17.82 -5.87 2.80
N GLU A 71 18.15 -6.68 1.80
CA GLU A 71 18.12 -6.27 0.40
C GLU A 71 17.79 -7.47 -0.48
N TRP A 72 16.86 -7.29 -1.41
CA TRP A 72 16.42 -8.33 -2.32
C TRP A 72 16.39 -7.78 -3.74
N GLN A 73 17.16 -8.40 -4.64
CA GLN A 73 17.08 -8.06 -6.05
C GLN A 73 15.85 -8.71 -6.71
N VAL A 74 15.05 -7.88 -7.37
CA VAL A 74 13.95 -8.25 -8.25
C VAL A 74 14.30 -7.70 -9.63
N GLY A 75 14.84 -8.56 -10.51
CA GLY A 75 15.39 -8.11 -11.79
C GLY A 75 16.56 -7.15 -11.57
N ALA A 76 16.45 -5.93 -12.09
CA ALA A 76 17.46 -4.88 -11.94
C ALA A 76 17.31 -4.03 -10.65
N ASN A 77 16.19 -4.15 -9.94
CA ASN A 77 15.85 -3.30 -8.81
C ASN A 77 16.11 -4.00 -7.48
N THR A 78 16.59 -3.27 -6.48
CA THR A 78 16.83 -3.79 -5.13
C THR A 78 15.78 -3.28 -4.16
N VAL A 79 14.96 -4.20 -3.65
CA VAL A 79 14.00 -3.94 -2.58
C VAL A 79 14.73 -4.05 -1.24
N THR A 80 14.81 -2.94 -0.52
CA THR A 80 15.48 -2.88 0.79
C THR A 80 14.47 -2.80 1.94
N ASP A 81 14.85 -3.35 3.08
CA ASP A 81 14.07 -3.28 4.31
C ASP A 81 14.87 -2.49 5.37
N THR A 82 14.20 -1.61 6.11
CA THR A 82 14.85 -0.65 7.03
C THR A 82 15.54 -1.33 8.22
N HIS A 83 15.28 -2.61 8.44
CA HIS A 83 15.65 -3.32 9.66
C HIS A 83 16.36 -4.65 9.37
N PRO A 84 17.21 -5.12 10.32
CA PRO A 84 17.99 -6.33 10.15
C PRO A 84 17.13 -7.60 10.04
N LEU A 85 17.77 -8.67 9.56
CA LEU A 85 17.15 -9.96 9.29
C LEU A 85 16.42 -10.49 10.53
N ALA A 86 15.14 -10.83 10.37
CA ALA A 86 14.33 -11.45 11.43
C ALA A 86 13.44 -12.55 10.84
N GLN A 87 13.33 -13.66 11.56
CA GLN A 87 12.33 -14.69 11.27
C GLN A 87 11.05 -14.30 12.00
N MET A 88 9.97 -14.10 11.25
CA MET A 88 8.69 -13.66 11.80
C MET A 88 7.55 -14.41 11.10
N SER A 89 6.47 -14.69 11.82
CA SER A 89 5.25 -15.22 11.18
C SER A 89 4.59 -14.17 10.29
N VAL A 90 3.80 -14.58 9.29
CA VAL A 90 3.06 -13.64 8.42
C VAL A 90 2.20 -12.67 9.24
N ALA A 91 1.60 -13.12 10.35
CA ALA A 91 0.86 -12.25 11.26
C ALA A 91 1.76 -11.19 11.92
N GLN A 92 2.97 -11.57 12.35
CA GLN A 92 3.96 -10.64 12.92
C GLN A 92 4.53 -9.68 11.87
N LEU A 93 4.71 -10.15 10.63
CA LEU A 93 5.12 -9.33 9.50
C LEU A 93 4.09 -8.24 9.20
N PHE A 94 2.82 -8.63 9.16
CA PHE A 94 1.71 -7.69 8.96
C PHE A 94 1.65 -6.67 10.09
N LYS A 95 1.71 -7.14 11.35
CA LYS A 95 1.73 -6.28 12.53
C LYS A 95 2.87 -5.25 12.52
N ASN A 96 4.02 -5.63 11.99
CA ASN A 96 5.21 -4.77 11.95
C ASN A 96 5.42 -4.07 10.61
N HIS A 97 4.45 -4.12 9.68
CA HIS A 97 4.52 -3.54 8.33
C HIS A 97 5.68 -4.05 7.44
N ARG A 98 6.19 -5.26 7.71
CA ARG A 98 7.35 -5.90 7.05
C ARG A 98 6.95 -6.94 6.00
N THR A 99 6.12 -6.55 5.04
CA THR A 99 5.53 -7.50 4.07
C THR A 99 6.34 -7.63 2.76
N SER A 100 7.54 -7.06 2.68
CA SER A 100 8.44 -7.14 1.52
C SER A 100 8.81 -8.60 1.17
N ALA A 101 9.15 -9.40 2.18
CA ALA A 101 9.47 -10.81 2.05
C ALA A 101 8.28 -11.63 1.54
N LEU A 102 7.07 -11.28 1.98
CA LEU A 102 5.84 -11.90 1.49
C LEU A 102 5.60 -11.55 0.03
N ALA A 103 5.71 -10.28 -0.36
CA ALA A 103 5.55 -9.84 -1.75
C ALA A 103 6.53 -10.58 -2.68
N LYS A 104 7.79 -10.76 -2.25
CA LYS A 104 8.77 -11.59 -2.97
C LYS A 104 8.29 -13.03 -3.14
N SER A 105 7.84 -13.67 -2.05
CA SER A 105 7.38 -15.06 -2.12
C SER A 105 6.27 -15.19 -3.16
N LEU A 106 5.35 -14.22 -3.25
CA LEU A 106 4.26 -14.18 -4.22
C LEU A 106 4.72 -13.91 -5.65
N CYS A 107 5.73 -13.07 -5.86
CA CYS A 107 6.26 -12.76 -7.20
C CYS A 107 6.97 -13.98 -7.84
N ASN A 108 7.45 -14.95 -7.03
CA ASN A 108 7.98 -16.24 -7.52
C ASN A 108 6.88 -17.27 -7.87
N TYR A 109 5.62 -17.03 -7.49
CA TYR A 109 4.52 -17.91 -7.90
C TYR A 109 3.94 -17.41 -9.23
N PRO A 110 3.55 -18.32 -10.14
CA PRO A 110 2.83 -17.97 -11.37
C PRO A 110 1.38 -17.59 -11.01
N LEU A 111 1.20 -16.48 -10.31
CA LEU A 111 -0.10 -15.91 -10.05
C LEU A 111 -0.60 -15.31 -11.37
N LYS A 112 -1.36 -16.09 -12.14
CA LYS A 112 -2.01 -15.69 -13.42
C LYS A 112 -2.94 -14.45 -13.32
N ARG A 113 -3.02 -13.77 -12.17
CA ARG A 113 -3.93 -12.63 -11.91
C ARG A 113 -3.35 -11.50 -11.05
N CYS A 114 -2.09 -11.53 -10.63
CA CYS A 114 -1.59 -10.53 -9.68
C CYS A 114 -0.85 -9.39 -10.39
N GLY A 115 -1.57 -8.33 -10.78
CA GLY A 115 -0.99 -7.05 -11.19
C GLY A 115 -0.40 -6.22 -10.03
N ILE A 116 -0.01 -6.86 -8.92
CA ILE A 116 0.36 -6.21 -7.65
C ILE A 116 1.88 -6.10 -7.45
N CYS A 117 2.71 -6.66 -8.34
CA CYS A 117 4.14 -6.35 -8.34
C CYS A 117 4.34 -4.94 -8.97
N ILE A 118 3.92 -3.89 -8.26
CA ILE A 118 4.41 -2.52 -8.49
C ILE A 118 5.77 -2.46 -7.80
N VAL A 119 6.80 -2.83 -8.54
CA VAL A 119 8.19 -2.51 -8.23
C VAL A 119 8.61 -1.54 -9.32
N ASN A 120 8.74 -0.26 -8.98
CA ASN A 120 9.59 0.64 -9.75
C ASN A 120 11.01 0.50 -9.23
#